data_AF-A0A9P2C167-F1
#
_entry.id   AF-A0A9P2C167-F1
#
_cell.length_a   1.000
_cell.length_b   1.000
_cell.length_c   1.000
_cell.angle_alpha   90.00
_cell.angle_beta   90.00
_cell.angle_gamma   90.00
#
_symmetry.space_group_name_H-M   'P 1'
#
loop_
_entity.id
_entity.type
_entity.pdbx_description
1 polymer ?
#
loop_
_entity_poly.entity_id
_entity_poly.type
_entity_poly.pdbx_seq_one_letter_code
_entity_poly.pdbx_strand_id
1 'polypeptide(L)'
;MTSGHQFKRFTMIIIVLIIAIAAAVFFFWQVDAEEQAPKVSKTELIESNKVWINNQMQIPIQDKIILSIPATNTNTTIASNGDLILETTNEEILKELASSDNRYKDIKAYRLRIEAKKVSEYITNTKYRYPTTTIQKKFANYEITSGERSVQTEKTPVQIEETTNNDIKVSLNTSYSSDDAEVAADIFNSQIPEETAITDNTKNLITNKNVTIYPKTFVYDFTLQKNTMLVFKEQEEAVIKEPIGIEYIIK
;
A
#
# COMPACT_ATOMS: atom_id res chain seq x y z
N MET A 1 51.48 12.04 -47.08
CA MET A 1 50.65 11.05 -46.34
C MET A 1 50.52 11.50 -44.88
N THR A 2 49.56 12.38 -44.57
CA THR A 2 49.36 12.92 -43.20
C THR A 2 47.88 13.11 -42.84
N SER A 3 46.96 12.96 -43.80
CA SER A 3 45.52 13.16 -43.58
C SER A 3 44.85 11.99 -42.83
N GLY A 4 45.24 10.74 -43.09
CA GLY A 4 44.59 9.56 -42.51
C GLY A 4 44.84 9.38 -41.00
N HIS A 5 45.99 9.81 -40.49
CA HIS A 5 46.32 9.67 -39.07
C HIS A 5 45.66 10.77 -38.21
N GLN A 6 45.54 11.98 -38.76
CA GLN A 6 44.84 13.10 -38.13
C GLN A 6 43.34 12.82 -38.07
N PHE A 7 42.74 12.28 -39.14
CA PHE A 7 41.32 11.95 -39.20
C PHE A 7 40.92 10.86 -38.19
N LYS A 8 41.73 9.80 -38.03
CA LYS A 8 41.53 8.74 -37.03
C LYS A 8 41.62 9.24 -35.58
N ARG A 9 42.56 10.15 -35.30
CA ARG A 9 42.65 10.78 -33.96
C ARG A 9 41.44 11.66 -33.68
N PHE A 10 41.01 12.43 -34.67
CA PHE A 10 39.85 13.31 -34.55
C PHE A 10 38.53 12.53 -34.34
N THR A 11 38.34 11.41 -35.05
CA THR A 11 37.17 10.53 -34.85
C THR A 11 37.20 9.84 -33.49
N MET A 12 38.38 9.39 -33.02
CA MET A 12 38.51 8.78 -31.70
C MET A 12 38.20 9.76 -30.57
N ILE A 13 38.63 11.02 -30.70
CA ILE A 13 38.33 12.09 -29.74
C ILE A 13 36.82 12.37 -29.69
N ILE A 14 36.15 12.43 -30.84
CA ILE A 14 34.69 12.64 -30.91
C ILE A 14 33.94 11.47 -30.26
N ILE A 15 34.34 10.22 -30.51
CA ILE A 15 33.69 9.04 -29.90
C ILE A 15 33.85 9.05 -28.38
N VAL A 16 35.05 9.37 -27.87
CA VAL A 16 35.29 9.49 -26.43
C VAL A 16 34.49 10.64 -25.82
N LEU A 17 34.35 11.76 -26.52
CA LEU A 17 33.50 12.88 -26.09
C LEU A 17 32.02 12.52 -26.05
N ILE A 18 31.50 11.76 -27.04
CA ILE A 18 30.12 11.29 -27.04
C ILE A 18 29.88 10.32 -25.87
N ILE A 19 30.81 9.40 -25.62
CA ILE A 19 30.72 8.46 -24.49
C ILE A 19 30.80 9.22 -23.15
N ALA A 20 31.68 10.23 -23.04
CA ALA A 20 31.82 11.03 -21.83
C ALA A 20 30.60 11.94 -21.57
N ILE A 21 30.00 12.51 -22.62
CA ILE A 21 28.76 13.29 -22.52
C ILE A 21 27.59 12.37 -22.17
N ALA A 22 27.49 11.18 -22.77
CA ALA A 22 26.47 10.19 -22.41
C ALA A 22 26.63 9.72 -20.96
N ALA A 23 27.86 9.47 -20.50
CA ALA A 23 28.15 9.12 -19.11
C ALA A 23 27.85 10.28 -18.14
N ALA A 24 28.22 11.51 -18.48
CA ALA A 24 27.93 12.68 -17.64
C ALA A 24 26.43 12.96 -17.55
N VAL A 25 25.68 12.84 -18.65
CA VAL A 25 24.20 12.92 -18.63
C VAL A 25 23.61 11.77 -17.81
N PHE A 26 24.18 10.56 -17.88
CA PHE A 26 23.76 9.40 -17.07
C PHE A 26 24.05 9.59 -15.56
N PHE A 27 25.20 10.20 -15.20
CA PHE A 27 25.58 10.46 -13.80
C PHE A 27 24.87 11.69 -13.19
N PHE A 28 24.60 12.75 -13.97
CA PHE A 28 23.89 13.94 -13.48
C PHE A 28 22.36 13.78 -13.41
N TRP A 29 21.79 12.70 -13.94
CA TRP A 29 20.37 12.36 -13.82
C TRP A 29 20.04 11.38 -12.67
N GLN A 30 21.03 10.68 -12.12
CA GLN A 30 20.87 9.84 -10.91
C GLN A 30 21.18 10.60 -9.62
N VAL A 31 20.57 11.78 -9.44
CA VAL A 31 20.44 12.34 -8.09
C VAL A 31 19.04 11.97 -7.62
N ASP A 32 18.86 10.73 -7.19
CA ASP A 32 17.72 10.38 -6.35
C ASP A 32 17.90 11.15 -5.05
N ALA A 33 17.02 12.12 -4.82
CA ALA A 33 16.78 12.60 -3.47
C ALA A 33 16.15 11.43 -2.71
N GLU A 34 16.98 10.58 -2.10
CA GLU A 34 16.55 9.63 -1.07
C GLU A 34 15.94 10.44 0.08
N GLU A 35 14.62 10.61 0.08
CA GLU A 35 13.91 10.93 1.31
C GLU A 35 13.89 9.64 2.12
N GLN A 36 14.90 9.46 2.98
CA GLN A 36 14.89 8.37 3.94
C GLN A 36 13.64 8.50 4.79
N ALA A 37 12.64 7.64 4.55
CA ALA A 37 11.53 7.48 5.46
C ALA A 37 12.13 7.31 6.87
N PRO A 38 11.78 8.18 7.84
CA PRO A 38 12.38 8.11 9.16
C PRO A 38 12.17 6.69 9.68
N LYS A 39 13.26 6.04 10.10
CA LYS A 39 13.19 4.75 10.79
C LYS A 39 12.57 4.98 12.16
N VAL A 40 11.25 5.14 12.20
CA VAL A 40 10.49 5.30 13.43
C VAL A 40 10.55 3.97 14.17
N SER A 41 11.00 4.01 15.42
CA SER A 41 11.07 2.80 16.24
C SER A 41 9.66 2.26 16.50
N LYS A 42 9.56 0.95 16.75
CA LYS A 42 8.29 0.31 17.14
C LYS A 42 7.63 1.02 18.33
N THR A 43 8.44 1.45 19.30
CA THR A 43 7.96 2.18 20.49
C THR A 43 7.36 3.53 20.11
N GLU A 44 8.01 4.30 19.25
CA GLU A 44 7.51 5.60 18.79
C GLU A 44 6.21 5.44 17.98
N LEU A 45 6.11 4.42 17.12
CA LEU A 45 4.87 4.10 16.40
C LEU A 45 3.72 3.77 17.36
N ILE A 46 3.98 2.93 18.37
CA ILE A 46 2.97 2.56 19.38
C ILE A 46 2.47 3.79 20.12
N GLU A 47 3.38 4.64 20.62
CA GLU A 47 2.98 5.83 21.38
C GLU A 47 2.26 6.85 20.50
N SER A 48 2.71 7.06 19.26
CA SER A 48 2.01 7.90 18.28
C SER A 48 0.58 7.40 18.03
N ASN A 49 0.40 6.11 17.76
CA ASN A 49 -0.90 5.51 17.51
C ASN A 49 -1.83 5.59 18.74
N LYS A 50 -1.31 5.43 19.95
CA LYS A 50 -2.08 5.59 21.21
C LYS A 50 -2.55 7.03 21.41
N VAL A 51 -1.65 8.01 21.27
CA VAL A 51 -1.97 9.43 21.38
C VAL A 51 -3.06 9.79 20.37
N TRP A 52 -2.95 9.26 19.16
CA TRP A 52 -3.93 9.48 18.11
C TRP A 52 -5.33 8.96 18.51
N ILE A 53 -5.47 7.68 18.89
CA ILE A 53 -6.80 7.13 19.29
C ILE A 53 -7.43 7.88 20.46
N ASN A 54 -6.62 8.30 21.42
CA ASN A 54 -7.11 9.02 22.60
C ASN A 54 -7.66 10.41 22.26
N ASN A 55 -7.24 11.02 21.15
CA ASN A 55 -7.59 12.37 20.74
C ASN A 55 -8.82 12.46 19.81
N GLN A 56 -9.72 11.48 19.87
CA GLN A 56 -11.06 11.47 19.25
C GLN A 56 -11.09 11.73 17.76
N MET A 57 -10.84 10.68 16.98
CA MET A 57 -10.80 10.83 15.53
C MET A 57 -11.57 9.74 14.80
N GLN A 58 -11.94 10.10 13.58
CA GLN A 58 -12.76 9.35 12.65
C GLN A 58 -11.96 8.21 12.02
N ILE A 59 -12.50 6.99 12.08
CA ILE A 59 -11.91 5.82 11.43
C ILE A 59 -12.77 5.46 10.21
N PRO A 60 -12.22 5.54 8.98
CA PRO A 60 -12.93 5.02 7.82
C PRO A 60 -13.01 3.49 7.94
N ILE A 61 -14.21 2.94 7.98
CA ILE A 61 -14.43 1.49 7.88
C ILE A 61 -14.55 1.10 6.40
N GLN A 62 -15.17 1.96 5.59
CA GLN A 62 -15.18 1.92 4.13
C GLN A 62 -15.03 3.35 3.63
N ASP A 63 -14.74 3.56 2.34
CA ASP A 63 -14.55 4.89 1.75
C ASP A 63 -15.65 5.92 2.11
N LYS A 64 -16.88 5.47 2.34
CA LYS A 64 -18.04 6.32 2.70
C LYS A 64 -18.65 6.04 4.07
N ILE A 65 -18.09 5.11 4.83
CA ILE A 65 -18.61 4.72 6.16
C ILE A 65 -17.53 5.05 7.17
N ILE A 66 -17.80 6.06 8.01
CA ILE A 66 -16.83 6.62 8.94
C ILE A 66 -17.37 6.44 10.36
N LEU A 67 -16.53 5.85 11.22
CA LEU A 67 -16.83 5.69 12.63
C LEU A 67 -16.16 6.79 13.46
N SER A 68 -16.95 7.61 14.14
CA SER A 68 -16.41 8.57 15.11
C SER A 68 -16.09 7.87 16.42
N ILE A 69 -14.96 8.20 17.05
CA ILE A 69 -14.56 7.64 18.35
C ILE A 69 -14.56 8.76 19.41
N PRO A 70 -15.16 8.56 20.58
CA PRO A 70 -15.82 7.33 21.04
C PRO A 70 -17.21 7.13 20.43
N ALA A 71 -17.58 5.88 20.16
CA ALA A 71 -18.93 5.47 19.76
C ALA A 71 -19.48 4.42 20.74
N THR A 72 -20.80 4.42 20.93
CA THR A 72 -21.48 3.39 21.72
C THR A 72 -21.19 2.00 21.15
N ASN A 73 -21.03 1.02 22.05
CA ASN A 73 -20.78 -0.39 21.70
C ASN A 73 -19.59 -0.58 20.74
N THR A 74 -18.58 0.28 20.88
CA THR A 74 -17.35 0.24 20.09
C THR A 74 -16.17 0.27 21.05
N ASN A 75 -15.23 -0.66 20.85
CA ASN A 75 -13.95 -0.69 21.53
C ASN A 75 -12.83 -0.46 20.52
N THR A 76 -11.89 0.43 20.83
CA THR A 76 -10.72 0.70 19.98
C THR A 76 -9.47 0.67 20.83
N THR A 77 -8.49 -0.14 20.45
CA THR A 77 -7.27 -0.37 21.23
C THR A 77 -6.03 -0.47 20.33
N ILE A 78 -4.86 -0.25 20.93
CA ILE A 78 -3.56 -0.57 20.32
C ILE A 78 -3.02 -1.84 20.96
N ALA A 79 -2.80 -2.87 20.14
CA ALA A 79 -2.18 -4.10 20.60
C ALA A 79 -0.71 -3.87 21.00
N SER A 80 -0.12 -4.81 21.74
CA SER A 80 1.28 -4.70 22.19
C SER A 80 2.29 -4.62 21.04
N ASN A 81 1.93 -5.08 19.85
CA ASN A 81 2.73 -4.95 18.64
C ASN A 81 2.52 -3.63 17.89
N GLY A 82 1.58 -2.79 18.32
CA GLY A 82 1.26 -1.48 17.73
C GLY A 82 0.08 -1.47 16.77
N ASP A 83 -0.52 -2.63 16.50
CA ASP A 83 -1.67 -2.73 15.60
C ASP A 83 -2.90 -2.03 16.20
N LEU A 84 -3.66 -1.38 15.33
CA LEU A 84 -4.99 -0.90 15.66
C LEU A 84 -5.96 -2.09 15.68
N ILE A 85 -6.74 -2.22 16.75
CA ILE A 85 -7.87 -3.14 16.84
C ILE A 85 -9.13 -2.33 17.11
N LEU A 86 -10.11 -2.47 16.22
CA LEU A 86 -11.44 -1.91 16.35
C LEU A 86 -12.45 -3.05 16.43
N GLU A 87 -13.32 -3.03 17.42
CA GLU A 87 -14.41 -3.98 17.58
C GLU A 87 -15.70 -3.20 17.80
N THR A 88 -16.76 -3.51 17.06
CA THR A 88 -18.04 -2.82 17.21
C THR A 88 -19.23 -3.74 17.05
N THR A 89 -20.23 -3.50 17.90
CA THR A 89 -21.60 -4.01 17.76
C THR A 89 -22.58 -2.84 17.68
N ASN A 90 -22.12 -1.67 17.24
CA ASN A 90 -22.96 -0.49 17.03
C ASN A 90 -23.94 -0.75 15.88
N GLU A 91 -25.24 -0.81 16.18
CA GLU A 91 -26.27 -1.17 15.20
C GLU A 91 -26.36 -0.23 14.00
N GLU A 92 -26.07 1.07 14.18
CA GLU A 92 -26.14 2.04 13.08
C GLU A 92 -25.06 1.74 12.04
N ILE A 93 -23.82 1.55 12.50
CA ILE A 93 -22.68 1.20 11.65
C ILE A 93 -22.87 -0.16 10.98
N LEU A 94 -23.39 -1.15 11.72
CA LEU A 94 -23.67 -2.47 11.17
C LEU A 94 -24.76 -2.42 10.09
N LYS A 95 -25.80 -1.58 10.26
CA LYS A 95 -26.85 -1.37 9.24
C LYS A 95 -26.30 -0.65 8.00
N GLU A 96 -25.41 0.34 8.19
CA GLU A 96 -24.74 1.02 7.07
C GLU A 96 -23.87 0.06 6.26
N LEU A 97 -23.08 -0.78 6.94
CA LEU A 97 -22.30 -1.83 6.30
C LEU A 97 -23.21 -2.80 5.52
N ALA A 98 -24.24 -3.34 6.16
CA ALA A 98 -25.22 -4.24 5.55
C ALA A 98 -25.92 -3.65 4.32
N SER A 99 -26.14 -2.33 4.31
CA SER A 99 -26.73 -1.62 3.17
C SER A 99 -25.74 -1.37 2.04
N SER A 100 -24.44 -1.33 2.33
CA SER A 100 -23.39 -1.02 1.34
C SER A 100 -22.95 -2.22 0.48
N ASP A 101 -22.90 -3.42 1.05
CA ASP A 101 -22.48 -4.64 0.35
C ASP A 101 -23.18 -5.85 0.99
N ASN A 102 -23.72 -6.74 0.14
CA ASN A 102 -24.45 -7.93 0.58
C ASN A 102 -23.62 -8.90 1.43
N ARG A 103 -22.27 -8.82 1.41
CA ARG A 103 -21.42 -9.62 2.30
C ARG A 103 -21.74 -9.37 3.78
N TYR A 104 -22.11 -8.14 4.12
CA TYR A 104 -22.42 -7.72 5.48
C TYR A 104 -23.89 -8.00 5.85
N LYS A 105 -24.66 -8.65 4.99
CA LYS A 105 -26.01 -9.08 5.32
C LYS A 105 -26.00 -9.96 6.58
N ASP A 106 -26.91 -9.64 7.50
CA ASP A 106 -27.08 -10.29 8.81
C ASP A 106 -25.86 -10.19 9.74
N ILE A 107 -25.00 -9.17 9.54
CA ILE A 107 -23.85 -8.93 10.42
C ILE A 107 -24.30 -8.59 11.85
N LYS A 108 -23.67 -9.24 12.83
CA LYS A 108 -23.93 -9.05 14.27
C LYS A 108 -22.80 -8.32 14.99
N ALA A 109 -21.58 -8.46 14.49
CA ALA A 109 -20.42 -7.75 14.99
C ALA A 109 -19.39 -7.56 13.88
N TYR A 110 -18.60 -6.51 14.01
CA TYR A 110 -17.51 -6.17 13.10
C TYR A 110 -16.23 -6.03 13.91
N ARG A 111 -15.13 -6.59 13.41
CA ARG A 111 -13.80 -6.34 13.94
C ARG A 111 -12.85 -5.98 12.81
N LEU A 112 -12.00 -5.01 13.03
CA LEU A 112 -10.96 -4.57 12.10
C LEU A 112 -9.62 -4.58 12.83
N ARG A 113 -8.59 -5.04 12.13
CA ARG A 113 -7.21 -4.95 12.57
C ARG A 113 -6.33 -4.37 11.48
N ILE A 114 -5.58 -3.32 11.80
CA ILE A 114 -4.63 -2.66 10.89
C ILE A 114 -3.22 -2.73 11.46
N GLU A 115 -2.24 -3.06 10.61
CA GLU A 115 -0.84 -3.14 11.01
C GLU A 115 -0.30 -1.81 11.54
N ALA A 116 0.51 -1.86 12.60
CA ALA A 116 1.09 -0.69 13.26
C ALA A 116 1.67 0.37 12.32
N LYS A 117 2.43 -0.07 11.30
CA LYS A 117 3.10 0.79 10.31
C LYS A 117 2.14 1.53 9.37
N LYS A 118 0.90 1.03 9.23
CA LYS A 118 -0.13 1.57 8.32
C LYS A 118 -1.25 2.31 9.05
N VAL A 119 -1.28 2.26 10.39
CA VAL A 119 -2.35 2.86 11.20
C VAL A 119 -2.57 4.33 10.83
N SER A 120 -1.53 5.17 10.84
CA SER A 120 -1.67 6.60 10.52
C SER A 120 -2.23 6.82 9.11
N GLU A 121 -1.67 6.15 8.09
CA GLU A 121 -2.10 6.30 6.70
C GLU A 121 -3.54 5.83 6.46
N TYR A 122 -3.96 4.78 7.17
CA TYR A 122 -5.32 4.22 7.09
C TYR A 122 -6.34 5.19 7.67
N ILE A 123 -5.96 5.75 8.78
CA ILE A 123 -6.78 6.62 9.58
C ILE A 123 -6.96 7.99 8.91
N THR A 124 -5.87 8.57 8.41
CA THR A 124 -5.91 9.84 7.67
C THR A 124 -6.14 9.60 6.18
N ASN A 125 -6.84 8.51 5.82
CA ASN A 125 -7.08 8.13 4.43
C ASN A 125 -8.10 9.06 3.76
N THR A 126 -7.69 10.29 3.51
CA THR A 126 -8.31 11.13 2.51
C THR A 126 -7.94 10.57 1.14
N LYS A 127 -8.92 10.42 0.24
CA LYS A 127 -8.71 10.01 -1.15
C LYS A 127 -7.53 10.76 -1.75
N TYR A 128 -6.39 10.09 -1.84
CA TYR A 128 -5.12 10.71 -2.21
C TYR A 128 -5.00 10.67 -3.72
N ARG A 129 -4.63 11.78 -4.36
CA ARG A 129 -4.38 11.82 -5.81
C ARG A 129 -2.88 11.87 -6.05
N TYR A 130 -2.38 11.01 -6.92
CA TYR A 130 -0.94 10.97 -7.19
C TYR A 130 -0.55 12.12 -8.12
N PRO A 131 0.49 12.90 -7.78
CA PRO A 131 1.12 13.81 -8.72
C PRO A 131 1.93 13.03 -9.76
N THR A 132 2.33 13.72 -10.84
CA THR A 132 3.20 13.13 -11.85
C THR A 132 4.57 12.80 -11.27
N THR A 133 5.00 11.55 -11.37
CA THR A 133 6.27 11.05 -10.81
C THR A 133 6.89 10.03 -11.75
N THR A 134 8.23 9.96 -11.80
CA THR A 134 8.95 9.16 -12.80
C THR A 134 10.01 8.27 -12.17
N ILE A 135 10.16 7.03 -12.67
CA ILE A 135 11.33 6.18 -12.43
C ILE A 135 11.89 5.65 -13.74
N GLN A 136 13.20 5.45 -13.81
CA GLN A 136 13.87 4.78 -14.92
C GLN A 136 14.26 3.36 -14.51
N LYS A 137 13.81 2.35 -15.27
CA LYS A 137 14.24 0.95 -15.09
C LYS A 137 14.60 0.35 -16.44
N LYS A 138 15.84 -0.13 -16.58
CA LYS A 138 16.42 -0.62 -17.84
C LYS A 138 16.38 0.47 -18.94
N PHE A 139 15.80 0.17 -20.11
CA PHE A 139 15.67 1.07 -21.27
C PHE A 139 14.29 1.73 -21.38
N ALA A 140 13.54 1.77 -20.28
CA ALA A 140 12.22 2.38 -20.20
C ALA A 140 12.14 3.38 -19.04
N ASN A 141 11.43 4.48 -19.30
CA ASN A 141 11.02 5.45 -18.29
C ASN A 141 9.54 5.23 -18.00
N TYR A 142 9.22 5.05 -16.73
CA TYR A 142 7.88 4.87 -16.21
C TYR A 142 7.44 6.18 -15.55
N GLU A 143 6.25 6.64 -15.87
CA GLU A 143 5.67 7.87 -15.33
C GLU A 143 4.24 7.59 -14.87
N ILE A 144 3.93 7.82 -13.60
CA ILE A 144 2.54 7.86 -13.15
C ILE A 144 1.99 9.23 -13.53
N THR A 145 1.02 9.31 -14.43
CA THR A 145 0.48 10.61 -14.90
C THR A 145 -0.69 11.10 -14.06
N SER A 146 -1.41 10.16 -13.44
CA SER A 146 -2.59 10.41 -12.62
C SER A 146 -2.94 9.17 -11.82
N GLY A 147 -3.75 9.32 -10.78
CA GLY A 147 -4.39 8.20 -10.10
C GLY A 147 -4.90 8.57 -8.72
N GLU A 148 -5.42 7.59 -8.01
CA GLU A 148 -5.97 7.70 -6.67
C GLU A 148 -5.65 6.53 -5.74
N ARG A 149 -5.57 6.82 -4.44
CA ARG A 149 -5.54 5.82 -3.37
C ARG A 149 -6.90 5.72 -2.71
N SER A 150 -7.39 4.50 -2.52
CA SER A 150 -8.59 4.20 -1.74
C SER A 150 -8.35 3.09 -0.73
N VAL A 151 -9.25 2.95 0.25
CA VAL A 151 -9.26 1.84 1.20
C VAL A 151 -10.39 0.91 0.83
N GLN A 152 -10.08 -0.35 0.58
CA GLN A 152 -11.09 -1.34 0.19
C GLN A 152 -10.94 -2.62 1.01
N THR A 153 -12.05 -3.32 1.17
CA THR A 153 -12.05 -4.71 1.60
C THR A 153 -12.08 -5.61 0.37
N GLU A 154 -11.15 -6.56 0.28
CA GLU A 154 -11.13 -7.52 -0.81
C GLU A 154 -12.37 -8.42 -0.83
N LYS A 155 -12.75 -8.90 -2.02
CA LYS A 155 -13.95 -9.75 -2.20
C LYS A 155 -13.73 -11.20 -1.75
N THR A 156 -12.50 -11.68 -1.78
CA THR A 156 -12.17 -13.07 -1.50
C THR A 156 -11.76 -13.20 -0.04
N PRO A 157 -12.36 -14.14 0.73
CA PRO A 157 -11.93 -14.38 2.10
C PRO A 157 -10.56 -15.08 2.12
N VAL A 158 -9.83 -14.88 3.22
CA VAL A 158 -8.50 -15.49 3.41
C VAL A 158 -8.58 -16.84 4.07
N GLN A 159 -7.63 -17.71 3.71
CA GLN A 159 -7.38 -18.94 4.44
C GLN A 159 -6.54 -18.64 5.67
N ILE A 160 -6.91 -19.24 6.80
CA ILE A 160 -6.18 -19.10 8.06
C ILE A 160 -5.26 -20.30 8.26
N GLU A 161 -4.05 -20.02 8.73
CA GLU A 161 -3.15 -21.04 9.25
C GLU A 161 -3.27 -21.08 10.76
N GLU A 162 -3.56 -22.25 11.33
CA GLU A 162 -3.55 -22.41 12.78
C GLU A 162 -2.11 -22.53 13.28
N THR A 163 -1.80 -21.78 14.34
CA THR A 163 -0.52 -21.92 15.04
C THR A 163 -0.68 -22.72 16.33
N THR A 164 0.44 -23.20 16.89
CA THR A 164 0.48 -23.99 18.13
C THR A 164 0.04 -23.20 19.37
N ASN A 165 0.00 -21.86 19.31
CA ASN A 165 -0.21 -20.99 20.48
C ASN A 165 -1.64 -20.44 20.58
N ASN A 166 -2.61 -21.07 19.93
CA ASN A 166 -3.99 -20.58 19.87
C ASN A 166 -4.15 -19.24 19.12
N ASP A 167 -3.16 -18.88 18.31
CA ASP A 167 -3.23 -17.75 17.36
C ASP A 167 -3.54 -18.27 15.96
N ILE A 168 -4.13 -17.41 15.15
CA ILE A 168 -4.19 -17.56 13.70
C ILE A 168 -3.08 -16.77 13.04
N LYS A 169 -2.58 -17.29 11.93
CA LYS A 169 -1.70 -16.57 11.01
C LYS A 169 -2.40 -16.42 9.67
N VAL A 170 -2.27 -15.23 9.10
CA VAL A 170 -2.73 -14.90 7.75
C VAL A 170 -1.55 -14.30 6.99
N SER A 171 -1.24 -14.89 5.84
CA SER A 171 -0.30 -14.33 4.87
C SER A 171 -1.09 -13.68 3.75
N LEU A 172 -0.83 -12.39 3.51
CA LEU A 172 -1.50 -11.58 2.50
C LEU A 172 -0.46 -11.08 1.49
N ASN A 173 -0.70 -11.31 0.22
CA ASN A 173 0.22 -10.88 -0.84
C ASN A 173 -0.25 -9.56 -1.45
N THR A 174 0.70 -8.69 -1.75
CA THR A 174 0.46 -7.57 -2.65
C THR A 174 0.20 -8.10 -4.04
N SER A 175 -0.79 -7.51 -4.72
CA SER A 175 -1.12 -7.87 -6.10
C SER A 175 -0.97 -6.68 -7.04
N TYR A 176 -0.48 -6.99 -8.24
CA TYR A 176 -0.19 -6.04 -9.30
C TYR A 176 -1.06 -6.40 -10.51
N SER A 177 -1.58 -5.40 -11.22
CA SER A 177 -2.34 -5.63 -12.45
C SER A 177 -1.47 -6.07 -13.63
N SER A 178 -0.18 -5.72 -13.61
CA SER A 178 0.81 -6.01 -14.65
C SER A 178 2.23 -6.01 -14.07
N ASP A 179 3.19 -6.61 -14.78
CA ASP A 179 4.61 -6.52 -14.43
C ASP A 179 5.11 -5.05 -14.43
N ASP A 180 4.52 -4.22 -15.29
CA ASP A 180 4.84 -2.79 -15.34
C ASP A 180 4.28 -2.03 -14.12
N ALA A 181 3.13 -2.45 -13.57
CA ALA A 181 2.61 -1.95 -12.30
C ALA A 181 3.50 -2.34 -11.10
N GLU A 182 4.09 -3.55 -11.12
CA GLU A 182 5.09 -3.97 -10.13
C GLU A 182 6.34 -3.10 -10.21
N VAL A 183 6.82 -2.80 -11.42
CA VAL A 183 7.94 -1.86 -11.61
C VAL A 183 7.57 -0.45 -11.13
N ALA A 184 6.36 0.02 -11.39
CA ALA A 184 5.87 1.32 -10.94
C ALA A 184 5.70 1.39 -9.42
N ALA A 185 5.68 0.26 -8.71
CA ALA A 185 5.62 0.24 -7.24
C ALA A 185 6.81 0.99 -6.61
N ASP A 186 7.97 0.96 -7.28
CA ASP A 186 9.19 1.67 -6.86
C ASP A 186 9.04 3.21 -6.93
N ILE A 187 8.03 3.72 -7.63
CA ILE A 187 7.72 5.16 -7.70
C ILE A 187 7.11 5.66 -6.39
N PHE A 188 6.44 4.78 -5.63
CA PHE A 188 5.88 5.15 -4.34
C PHE A 188 7.00 5.21 -3.30
N ASN A 189 7.13 6.35 -2.62
CA ASN A 189 8.17 6.58 -1.59
C ASN A 189 8.15 5.55 -0.45
N SER A 190 7.02 4.85 -0.24
CA SER A 190 6.92 3.73 0.67
C SER A 190 7.18 2.43 -0.09
N GLN A 191 8.23 1.70 0.28
CA GLN A 191 8.44 0.34 -0.23
C GLN A 191 7.19 -0.51 0.08
N ILE A 192 6.41 -0.80 -0.97
CA ILE A 192 5.23 -1.65 -0.88
C ILE A 192 5.74 -3.09 -0.68
N PRO A 193 5.47 -3.74 0.46
CA PRO A 193 5.95 -5.09 0.72
C PRO A 193 5.27 -6.10 -0.20
N GLU A 194 6.01 -7.12 -0.64
CA GLU A 194 5.42 -8.22 -1.43
C GLU A 194 4.42 -9.06 -0.62
N GLU A 195 4.71 -9.26 0.67
CA GLU A 195 3.88 -10.03 1.61
C GLU A 195 3.74 -9.29 2.95
N THR A 196 2.53 -9.36 3.49
CA THR A 196 2.17 -8.93 4.85
C THR A 196 1.68 -10.13 5.65
N ALA A 197 2.33 -10.43 6.78
CA ALA A 197 1.95 -11.51 7.68
C ALA A 197 1.31 -10.96 8.96
N ILE A 198 0.07 -11.38 9.24
CA ILE A 198 -0.69 -10.95 10.42
C ILE A 198 -0.88 -12.14 11.35
N THR A 199 -0.51 -11.97 12.62
CA THR A 199 -0.74 -12.96 13.69
C THR A 199 -1.77 -12.41 14.68
N ASP A 200 -2.87 -13.15 14.90
CA ASP A 200 -3.99 -12.71 15.73
C ASP A 200 -4.48 -13.80 16.70
N ASN A 201 -4.70 -13.42 17.95
CA ASN A 201 -5.16 -14.30 19.03
C ASN A 201 -6.67 -14.58 19.00
N THR A 202 -7.28 -14.55 17.80
CA THR A 202 -8.72 -14.70 17.57
C THR A 202 -9.16 -16.12 17.27
N LYS A 203 -8.35 -17.14 17.52
CA LYS A 203 -8.74 -18.53 17.23
C LYS A 203 -10.09 -18.91 17.84
N ASN A 204 -10.30 -18.57 19.11
CA ASN A 204 -11.56 -18.82 19.81
C ASN A 204 -12.76 -18.07 19.20
N LEU A 205 -12.54 -16.89 18.60
CA LEU A 205 -13.57 -16.13 17.91
C LEU A 205 -14.03 -16.89 16.66
N ILE A 206 -13.09 -17.48 15.92
CA ILE A 206 -13.33 -18.16 14.65
C ILE A 206 -13.95 -19.53 14.85
N THR A 207 -13.54 -20.28 15.87
CA THR A 207 -14.09 -21.62 16.14
C THR A 207 -15.54 -21.59 16.63
N ASN A 208 -15.92 -20.54 17.38
CA ASN A 208 -17.22 -20.47 18.07
C ASN A 208 -18.25 -19.56 17.40
N LYS A 209 -17.86 -18.78 16.39
CA LYS A 209 -18.77 -17.87 15.67
C LYS A 209 -18.66 -18.11 14.16
N ASN A 210 -19.72 -17.78 13.43
CA ASN A 210 -19.70 -17.75 11.97
C ASN A 210 -18.89 -16.54 11.51
N VAL A 211 -17.57 -16.65 11.56
CA VAL A 211 -16.62 -15.59 11.21
C VAL A 211 -16.12 -15.79 9.80
N THR A 212 -16.11 -14.72 9.01
CA THR A 212 -15.40 -14.68 7.73
C THR A 212 -14.38 -13.55 7.77
N ILE A 213 -13.16 -13.83 7.32
CA ILE A 213 -12.04 -12.89 7.37
C ILE A 213 -11.73 -12.43 5.95
N TYR A 214 -11.57 -11.12 5.78
CA TYR A 214 -11.22 -10.51 4.50
C TYR A 214 -9.98 -9.62 4.64
N PRO A 215 -9.11 -9.58 3.61
CA PRO A 215 -8.05 -8.59 3.54
C PRO A 215 -8.61 -7.17 3.52
N LYS A 216 -7.97 -6.29 4.28
CA LYS A 216 -8.10 -4.84 4.15
C LYS A 216 -6.90 -4.32 3.36
N THR A 217 -7.15 -3.53 2.33
CA THR A 217 -6.10 -3.10 1.38
C THR A 217 -6.14 -1.62 1.08
N PHE A 218 -4.97 -1.02 0.86
CA PHE A 218 -4.86 0.17 0.03
C PHE A 218 -4.89 -0.24 -1.44
N VAL A 219 -5.75 0.41 -2.22
CA VAL A 219 -5.83 0.24 -3.66
C VAL A 219 -5.28 1.48 -4.32
N TYR A 220 -4.16 1.31 -5.01
CA TYR A 220 -3.51 2.33 -5.82
C TYR A 220 -3.98 2.12 -7.25
N ASP A 221 -4.90 2.97 -7.71
CA ASP A 221 -5.42 2.95 -9.08
C ASP A 221 -4.79 4.13 -9.84
N PHE A 222 -4.00 3.88 -10.87
CA PHE A 222 -3.22 4.91 -11.52
C PHE A 222 -2.98 4.64 -13.00
N THR A 223 -2.75 5.73 -13.72
CA THR A 223 -2.41 5.72 -15.13
C THR A 223 -0.89 5.74 -15.26
N LEU A 224 -0.34 4.70 -15.87
CA LEU A 224 1.08 4.51 -16.09
C LEU A 224 1.43 4.81 -17.55
N GLN A 225 2.38 5.71 -17.76
CA GLN A 225 2.96 5.99 -19.07
C GLN A 225 4.37 5.40 -19.13
N LYS A 226 4.59 4.50 -20.08
CA LYS A 226 5.88 3.87 -20.35
C LYS A 226 6.47 4.42 -21.64
N ASN A 227 7.66 5.00 -21.53
CA ASN A 227 8.43 5.53 -22.66
C ASN A 227 9.67 4.64 -22.87
N THR A 228 9.77 3.96 -24.01
CA THR A 228 10.97 3.17 -24.35
C THR A 228 11.91 3.92 -25.29
N MET A 229 13.20 3.56 -25.28
CA MET A 229 14.24 4.20 -26.10
C MET A 229 14.03 4.04 -27.62
N LEU A 230 13.26 3.03 -28.06
CA LEU A 230 13.16 2.68 -29.49
C LEU A 230 11.79 2.98 -30.12
N VAL A 231 10.65 2.83 -29.41
CA VAL A 231 9.30 3.10 -29.97
C VAL A 231 8.23 3.34 -28.86
N PHE A 232 7.27 4.23 -29.18
CA PHE A 232 5.96 4.59 -28.58
C PHE A 232 5.84 4.84 -27.06
N LYS A 233 5.12 5.93 -26.74
CA LYS A 233 4.51 6.14 -25.43
C LYS A 233 3.35 5.16 -25.31
N GLU A 234 3.47 4.21 -24.41
CA GLU A 234 2.38 3.30 -24.05
C GLU A 234 1.75 3.82 -22.76
N GLN A 235 0.42 3.89 -22.72
CA GLN A 235 -0.33 4.32 -21.55
C GLN A 235 -1.29 3.20 -21.17
N GLU A 236 -1.25 2.77 -19.92
CA GLU A 236 -2.16 1.78 -19.37
C GLU A 236 -2.71 2.22 -18.01
N GLU A 237 -3.91 1.74 -17.69
CA GLU A 237 -4.41 1.82 -16.31
C GLU A 237 -3.85 0.63 -15.53
N ALA A 238 -3.29 0.92 -14.37
CA ALA A 238 -2.59 -0.02 -13.52
C ALA A 238 -3.13 0.05 -12.10
N VAL A 239 -3.11 -1.10 -11.42
CA VAL A 239 -3.62 -1.23 -10.05
C VAL A 239 -2.62 -2.00 -9.20
N ILE A 240 -2.30 -1.45 -8.02
CA ILE A 240 -1.61 -2.16 -6.94
C ILE A 240 -2.57 -2.31 -5.76
N LYS A 241 -2.65 -3.50 -5.18
CA LYS A 241 -3.37 -3.73 -3.93
C LYS A 241 -2.39 -4.15 -2.85
N GLU A 242 -2.15 -3.26 -1.90
CA GLU A 242 -1.29 -3.50 -0.74
C GLU A 242 -2.15 -3.93 0.46
N PRO A 243 -1.95 -5.13 1.01
CA PRO A 243 -2.58 -5.54 2.25
C PRO A 243 -2.03 -4.77 3.45
N ILE A 244 -2.93 -4.20 4.25
CA ILE A 244 -2.61 -3.37 5.41
C ILE A 244 -3.21 -3.90 6.71
N GLY A 245 -4.04 -4.93 6.61
CA GLY A 245 -4.83 -5.42 7.73
C GLY A 245 -5.85 -6.47 7.30
N ILE A 246 -6.70 -6.84 8.25
CA ILE A 246 -7.81 -7.77 8.07
C ILE A 246 -9.06 -7.26 8.76
N GLU A 247 -10.20 -7.60 8.18
CA GLU A 247 -11.50 -7.42 8.82
C GLU A 247 -12.20 -8.76 9.03
N TYR A 248 -13.00 -8.80 10.09
CA TYR A 248 -13.78 -9.93 10.52
C TYR A 248 -15.25 -9.54 10.44
N ILE A 249 -16.00 -10.30 9.65
CA ILE A 249 -17.46 -10.23 9.57
C ILE A 249 -18.01 -11.38 10.42
N ILE A 250 -18.79 -11.04 11.45
CA ILE A 250 -19.32 -12.02 12.41
C ILE A 250 -20.85 -12.06 12.25
N LYS A 251 -21.38 -13.22 11.85
CA LYS A 251 -22.81 -13.47 11.63
C LYS A 251 -23.43 -14.37 12.70
#